data_AF-A0A8S3H717-F1
#
_entry.id   AF-A0A8S3H717-F1
#
_cell.length_a   1.000
_cell.length_b   1.000
_cell.length_c   1.000
_cell.angle_alpha   90.00
_cell.angle_beta   90.00
_cell.angle_gamma   90.00
#
_symmetry.space_group_name_H-M   'P 1'
#
loop_
_entity.id
_entity.type
_entity.pdbx_description
1 polymer ?
#
loop_
_entity_poly.entity_id
_entity_poly.type
_entity_poly.pdbx_seq_one_letter_code
_entity_poly.pdbx_strand_id
1 'polypeptide(L)'
;SKYHSSLSNIKNVFKADNGEPGEANFKKGKSAEHLIIEIPVGTIVRKINGNIACELKKHEQRFIAARGGLGGKGNYYFLSNMNRAPVECELGANGDKKKYKLEL
;
A
#
# COMPACT_ATOMS: atom_id res chain seq x y z
N SER A 1 1.45 26.43 9.16
CA SER A 1 0.04 26.11 8.87
C SER A 1 0.03 25.08 7.75
N LYS A 2 -0.38 23.82 8.01
CA LYS A 2 -0.28 22.68 7.08
C LYS A 2 -1.39 22.71 6.02
N TYR A 3 -1.50 23.80 5.27
CA TYR A 3 -2.42 23.88 4.15
C TYR A 3 -1.60 23.86 2.87
N HIS A 4 -1.60 22.72 2.19
CA HIS A 4 -1.15 22.66 0.81
C HIS A 4 -2.16 23.46 -0.02
N SER A 5 -1.72 24.59 -0.58
CA SER A 5 -2.57 25.46 -1.41
C SER A 5 -2.51 25.11 -2.90
N SER A 6 -1.58 24.24 -3.30
CA SER A 6 -1.35 23.87 -4.69
C SER A 6 -0.84 22.44 -4.84
N LEU A 7 -1.12 21.83 -6.00
CA LEU A 7 -0.61 20.50 -6.38
C LEU A 7 0.81 20.54 -6.95
N SER A 8 1.39 21.73 -7.19
CA SER A 8 2.64 21.91 -7.94
C SER A 8 3.88 21.29 -7.27
N ASN A 9 3.85 21.09 -5.95
CA ASN A 9 4.98 20.55 -5.18
C ASN A 9 4.85 19.04 -4.89
N ILE A 10 3.86 18.37 -5.49
CA ILE A 10 3.62 16.94 -5.28
C ILE A 10 4.44 16.14 -6.30
N LYS A 11 5.14 15.11 -5.82
CA LYS A 11 5.89 14.20 -6.70
C LYS A 11 4.94 13.40 -7.60
N ASN A 12 5.39 13.05 -8.80
CA ASN A 12 4.58 12.26 -9.73
C ASN A 12 4.52 10.77 -9.39
N VAL A 13 5.48 10.27 -8.61
CA VAL A 13 5.60 8.86 -8.26
C VAL A 13 5.81 8.72 -6.76
N PHE A 14 4.96 7.91 -6.14
CA PHE A 14 5.04 7.53 -4.74
C PHE A 14 5.16 6.03 -4.64
N LYS A 15 6.10 5.56 -3.82
CA LYS A 15 6.31 4.14 -3.54
C LYS A 15 6.41 4.00 -2.04
N ALA A 16 5.48 3.25 -1.45
CA ALA A 16 5.54 2.87 -0.05
C ALA A 16 6.63 1.81 0.18
N ASP A 17 7.08 1.69 1.41
CA ASP A 17 8.06 0.69 1.80
C ASP A 17 7.49 -0.73 1.72
N ASN A 18 8.39 -1.70 1.55
CA ASN A 18 8.02 -3.11 1.58
C ASN A 18 7.95 -3.61 3.02
N GLY A 19 7.11 -4.61 3.28
CA GLY A 19 7.14 -5.33 4.56
C GLY A 19 8.47 -6.07 4.76
N GLU A 20 8.77 -6.38 6.00
CA GLU A 20 9.98 -7.14 6.36
C GLU A 20 9.80 -8.63 6.05
N PRO A 21 10.88 -9.36 5.71
CA PRO A 21 10.83 -10.80 5.60
C PRO A 21 10.57 -11.46 6.96
N GLY A 22 10.02 -12.68 6.93
CA GLY A 22 9.99 -13.53 8.12
C GLY A 22 11.39 -14.00 8.51
N GLU A 23 11.57 -14.38 9.77
CA GLU A 23 12.81 -14.92 10.29
C GLU A 23 12.64 -16.37 10.79
N ALA A 24 13.75 -17.01 11.12
CA ALA A 24 13.75 -18.30 11.83
C ALA A 24 12.97 -18.22 13.16
N ASN A 25 12.62 -19.39 13.71
CA ASN A 25 11.83 -19.53 14.94
C ASN A 25 10.39 -18.98 14.83
N PHE A 26 9.72 -19.22 13.69
CA PHE A 26 8.32 -18.85 13.46
C PHE A 26 8.01 -17.36 13.56
N LYS A 27 9.03 -16.51 13.42
CA LYS A 27 8.88 -15.06 13.49
C LYS A 27 8.34 -14.52 12.17
N LYS A 28 7.20 -13.84 12.24
CA LYS A 28 6.63 -13.12 11.10
C LYS A 28 7.33 -11.77 10.94
N GLY A 29 7.60 -11.39 9.69
CA GLY A 29 8.09 -10.05 9.37
C GLY A 29 7.03 -9.00 9.63
N LYS A 30 7.46 -7.77 9.92
CA LYS A 30 6.55 -6.65 10.18
C LYS A 30 5.93 -6.12 8.89
N SER A 31 4.69 -5.66 8.99
CA SER A 31 4.07 -4.86 7.93
C SER A 31 4.74 -3.50 7.84
N ALA A 32 4.94 -3.01 6.60
CA ALA A 32 5.39 -1.64 6.38
C ALA A 32 4.34 -0.62 6.85
N GLU A 33 4.82 0.56 7.22
CA GLU A 33 3.95 1.69 7.55
C GLU A 33 3.25 2.24 6.29
N HIS A 34 2.13 2.91 6.49
CA HIS A 34 1.41 3.54 5.40
C HIS A 34 2.14 4.80 4.93
N LEU A 35 2.41 4.89 3.62
CA LEU A 35 2.84 6.14 3.01
C LEU A 35 1.63 7.07 2.86
N ILE A 36 1.61 8.15 3.65
CA ILE A 36 0.56 9.17 3.61
C ILE A 36 1.02 10.32 2.72
N ILE A 37 0.17 10.71 1.77
CA ILE A 37 0.41 11.84 0.88
C ILE A 37 -0.62 12.91 1.22
N GLU A 38 -0.15 14.01 1.81
CA GLU A 38 -0.98 15.17 2.12
C GLU A 38 -1.20 16.00 0.86
N ILE A 39 -2.47 16.29 0.53
CA ILE A 39 -2.85 17.08 -0.65
C ILE A 39 -3.91 18.13 -0.26
N PRO A 40 -4.09 19.19 -1.06
CA PRO A 40 -5.10 20.23 -0.79
C PRO A 40 -6.52 19.68 -0.67
N VAL A 41 -7.30 20.23 0.25
CA VAL A 41 -8.74 19.96 0.34
C VAL A 41 -9.43 20.50 -0.92
N GLY A 42 -10.39 19.74 -1.46
CA GLY A 42 -11.04 20.01 -2.75
C GLY A 42 -10.43 19.23 -3.91
N THR A 43 -9.33 18.50 -3.72
CA THR A 43 -8.71 17.73 -4.80
C THR A 43 -9.61 16.57 -5.25
N ILE A 44 -9.85 16.48 -6.56
CA ILE A 44 -10.51 15.36 -7.23
C ILE A 44 -9.47 14.35 -7.69
N VAL A 45 -9.61 13.11 -7.24
CA VAL A 45 -8.76 11.98 -7.63
C VAL A 45 -9.46 11.20 -8.74
N ARG A 46 -8.95 11.29 -9.96
CA ARG A 46 -9.51 10.61 -11.14
C ARG A 46 -8.62 9.44 -11.57
N LYS A 47 -9.23 8.31 -11.91
CA LYS A 47 -8.54 7.17 -12.54
C LYS A 47 -8.18 7.52 -13.98
N ILE A 48 -7.19 6.84 -14.53
CA ILE A 48 -6.78 7.04 -15.93
C ILE A 48 -7.89 6.74 -16.95
N ASN A 49 -8.85 5.89 -16.59
CA ASN A 49 -10.02 5.58 -17.44
C ASN A 49 -11.13 6.64 -17.38
N GLY A 50 -10.89 7.80 -16.75
CA GLY A 50 -11.83 8.92 -16.66
C GLY A 50 -12.78 8.86 -15.45
N ASN A 51 -12.90 7.71 -14.79
CA ASN A 51 -13.77 7.55 -13.62
C ASN A 51 -13.21 8.28 -12.40
N ILE A 52 -14.08 8.97 -11.66
CA ILE A 52 -13.71 9.60 -10.40
C ILE A 52 -13.53 8.50 -9.36
N ALA A 53 -12.35 8.43 -8.74
CA ALA A 53 -12.06 7.50 -7.67
C ALA A 53 -12.53 8.03 -6.32
N CYS A 54 -12.26 9.30 -6.05
CA CYS A 54 -12.59 9.97 -4.80
C CYS A 54 -12.51 11.49 -4.98
N GLU A 55 -13.23 12.22 -4.14
CA GLU A 55 -13.12 13.66 -4.00
C GLU A 55 -12.91 13.98 -2.51
N LEU A 56 -11.82 14.68 -2.21
CA LEU A 56 -11.40 14.95 -0.84
C LEU A 56 -11.97 16.30 -0.38
N LYS A 57 -13.22 16.31 0.05
CA LYS A 57 -13.96 17.54 0.42
C LYS A 57 -13.74 17.98 1.86
N LYS A 58 -13.38 17.05 2.74
CA LYS A 58 -13.25 17.32 4.18
C LYS A 58 -11.80 17.24 4.60
N HIS A 59 -11.44 18.07 5.58
CA HIS A 59 -10.18 17.94 6.29
C HIS A 59 -10.09 16.53 6.92
N GLU A 60 -8.88 15.96 6.94
CA GLU A 60 -8.59 14.59 7.42
C GLU A 60 -9.27 13.43 6.68
N GLN A 61 -10.00 13.70 5.59
CA GLN A 61 -10.51 12.63 4.74
C GLN A 61 -9.36 11.83 4.13
N ARG A 62 -9.41 10.50 4.28
CA ARG A 62 -8.39 9.59 3.75
C ARG A 62 -8.98 8.74 2.64
N PHE A 63 -8.17 8.51 1.60
CA PHE A 63 -8.50 7.63 0.50
C PHE A 63 -7.35 6.64 0.28
N ILE A 64 -7.69 5.35 0.20
CA ILE A 64 -6.70 4.31 -0.10
C ILE A 64 -6.47 4.27 -1.61
N ALA A 65 -5.42 4.96 -2.06
CA ALA A 65 -5.04 5.00 -3.46
C ALA A 65 -4.45 3.67 -3.95
N ALA A 66 -3.62 3.02 -3.14
CA ALA A 66 -3.01 1.73 -3.46
C ALA A 66 -2.90 0.89 -2.19
N ARG A 67 -3.22 -0.40 -2.27
CA ARG A 67 -3.02 -1.35 -1.16
C ARG A 67 -1.64 -1.99 -1.26
N GLY A 68 -1.02 -2.22 -0.10
CA GLY A 68 0.17 -3.07 0.00
C GLY A 68 -0.16 -4.51 -0.37
N GLY A 69 0.87 -5.25 -0.78
CA GLY A 69 0.76 -6.68 -1.06
C GLY A 69 0.56 -7.49 0.23
N LEU A 70 -0.04 -8.67 0.09
CA LEU A 70 -0.14 -9.63 1.19
C LEU A 70 1.26 -10.18 1.56
N GLY A 71 1.51 -10.36 2.85
CA GLY A 71 2.73 -11.01 3.31
C GLY A 71 2.81 -12.46 2.84
N GLY A 72 4.03 -12.91 2.56
CA GLY A 72 4.31 -14.30 2.20
C GLY A 72 4.04 -15.27 3.34
N LYS A 73 4.01 -16.57 3.03
CA LYS A 73 3.83 -17.64 4.02
C LYS A 73 5.12 -18.43 4.18
N GLY A 74 5.62 -18.49 5.41
CA GLY A 74 6.76 -19.34 5.75
C GLY A 74 6.38 -20.83 5.74
N ASN A 75 7.39 -21.69 5.77
CA ASN A 75 7.22 -23.14 5.75
C ASN A 75 6.31 -23.71 6.84
N TYR A 76 6.29 -23.09 8.04
CA TYR A 76 5.40 -23.50 9.12
C TYR A 76 3.92 -23.50 8.73
N TYR A 77 3.51 -22.62 7.81
CA TYR A 77 2.14 -22.62 7.29
C TYR A 77 1.78 -23.91 6.53
N PHE A 78 2.77 -24.54 5.91
CA PHE A 78 2.61 -25.77 5.11
C PHE A 78 2.84 -27.05 5.93
N LEU A 79 3.06 -26.92 7.24
CA LEU A 79 3.25 -28.06 8.13
C LEU A 79 1.97 -28.92 8.16
N SER A 80 2.09 -30.20 7.87
CA SER A 80 0.98 -31.16 7.92
C SER A 80 1.44 -32.49 8.53
N ASN A 81 0.49 -33.35 8.95
CA ASN A 81 0.85 -34.64 9.54
C ASN A 81 1.62 -35.55 8.55
N MET A 82 1.40 -35.37 7.24
CA MET A 82 2.10 -36.09 6.18
C MET A 82 3.46 -35.46 5.84
N ASN A 83 3.61 -34.14 6.02
CA ASN A 83 4.86 -33.41 5.76
C ASN A 83 5.28 -32.59 6.99
N ARG A 84 6.13 -33.19 7.84
CA ARG A 84 6.62 -32.58 9.08
C ARG A 84 7.81 -31.64 8.88
N ALA A 85 8.40 -31.59 7.69
CA ALA A 85 9.54 -30.72 7.36
C ALA A 85 9.34 -30.07 5.98
N PRO A 86 8.31 -29.21 5.82
CA PRO A 86 8.09 -28.49 4.57
C PRO A 86 9.28 -27.57 4.25
N VAL A 87 9.75 -27.65 3.01
CA VAL A 87 10.75 -26.75 2.43
C VAL A 87 10.12 -25.63 1.61
N GLU A 88 8.80 -25.69 1.43
CA GLU A 88 8.03 -24.76 0.62
C GLU A 88 7.81 -23.43 1.36
N CYS A 89 7.85 -22.33 0.63
CA CYS A 89 7.48 -21.01 1.10
C CYS A 89 6.72 -20.26 0.01
N GLU A 90 5.80 -19.38 0.42
CA GLU A 90 5.06 -18.50 -0.48
C GLU A 90 5.65 -17.10 -0.39
N LEU A 91 6.04 -16.54 -1.52
CA LEU A 91 6.52 -15.15 -1.59
C LEU A 91 5.36 -14.18 -1.33
N GLY A 92 5.68 -13.00 -0.80
CA GLY A 92 4.68 -11.94 -0.64
C GLY A 92 4.06 -11.54 -1.98
N ALA A 93 2.77 -11.23 -1.96
CA ALA A 93 2.08 -10.75 -3.14
C ALA A 93 2.56 -9.34 -3.50
N ASN A 94 2.44 -8.98 -4.79
CA ASN A 94 2.73 -7.62 -5.23
C ASN A 94 1.68 -6.65 -4.70
N GLY A 95 2.13 -5.46 -4.28
CA GLY A 95 1.22 -4.34 -3.97
C GLY A 95 0.59 -3.74 -5.23
N ASP A 96 -0.50 -3.02 -5.03
CA ASP A 96 -1.20 -2.31 -6.10
C ASP A 96 -0.30 -1.27 -6.76
N LYS A 97 -0.31 -1.25 -8.09
CA LYS A 97 0.27 -0.15 -8.89
C LYS A 97 -0.86 0.57 -9.61
N LYS A 98 -1.16 1.79 -9.18
CA LYS A 98 -2.26 2.60 -9.72
C LYS A 98 -1.76 3.98 -10.13
N LYS A 99 -2.32 4.49 -11.23
CA LYS A 99 -2.07 5.84 -11.74
C LYS A 99 -3.34 6.66 -11.61
N TYR A 100 -3.20 7.88 -11.12
CA TYR A 100 -4.28 8.82 -10.91
C TYR A 100 -3.93 10.16 -11.52
N LYS A 101 -4.96 10.89 -11.94
CA LYS A 101 -4.89 12.31 -12.28
C LYS A 101 -5.51 13.08 -11.13
N LEU A 102 -4.77 14.05 -10.62
CA LEU A 102 -5.24 14.95 -9.57
C LEU A 102 -5.67 16.25 -10.23
N GLU A 103 -6.86 16.74 -9.87
CA GLU A 103 -7.42 18.00 -10.33
C GLU A 103 -7.79 18.81 -9.07
N LEU A 104 -7.38 20.07 -9.01
CA LEU A 104 -7.72 21.03 -7.97
C LEU A 104 -8.41 22.23 -8.61
#